data_AF-A0A350WUX9-F1
#
_entry.id   AF-A0A350WUX9-F1
#
_cell.length_a   1.000
_cell.length_b   1.000
_cell.length_c   1.000
_cell.angle_alpha   90.00
_cell.angle_beta   90.00
_cell.angle_gamma   90.00
#
_symmetry.space_group_name_H-M   'P 1'
#
loop_
_entity.id
_entity.type
_entity.pdbx_description
1 polymer ?
#
loop_
_entity_poly.entity_id
_entity_poly.type
_entity_poly.pdbx_seq_one_letter_code
_entity_poly.pdbx_strand_id
1 'polypeptide(L)' 'GLNLIPNACVLPHHNQFGRAWAGQLRQMLPEAILLGIDEQTGMVNAEGNEWGVYGGGEVTLYRSGSTVGYGRGERFTF' A
#
# COMPACT_ATOMS: atom_id res chain seq x y z
N GLY A 1 15.43 3.34 -5.31
CA GLY A 1 14.32 2.69 -6.05
C GLY A 1 14.10 3.40 -7.38
N LEU A 2 13.13 2.94 -8.19
CA LEU A 2 12.84 3.48 -9.53
C LEU A 2 11.91 4.70 -9.55
N ASN A 3 11.28 5.06 -8.42
CA ASN A 3 10.39 6.23 -8.26
C ASN A 3 9.18 6.28 -9.23
N LEU A 4 8.61 5.12 -9.57
CA LEU A 4 7.41 5.03 -10.43
C LEU A 4 6.13 5.51 -9.73
N ILE A 5 6.03 5.28 -8.43
CA ILE A 5 5.03 5.90 -7.55
C ILE A 5 5.81 6.84 -6.62
N PRO A 6 5.72 8.16 -6.82
CA PRO A 6 6.46 9.12 -6.00
C PRO A 6 6.12 8.98 -4.53
N ASN A 7 7.14 9.08 -3.68
CA ASN A 7 6.99 9.12 -2.22
C ASN A 7 6.24 7.91 -1.61
N ALA A 8 6.31 6.76 -2.28
CA ALA A 8 5.70 5.51 -1.80
C ALA A 8 6.75 4.44 -1.49
N CYS A 9 6.47 3.63 -0.48
CA CYS A 9 7.25 2.45 -0.10
C CYS A 9 6.31 1.24 -0.07
N VAL A 10 6.64 0.20 -0.83
CA VAL A 10 5.83 -1.02 -0.90
C VAL A 10 6.30 -2.03 0.15
N LEU A 11 5.37 -2.57 0.92
CA LEU A 11 5.56 -3.63 1.90
C LEU A 11 4.86 -4.89 1.35
N PRO A 12 5.58 -5.76 0.63
CA PRO A 12 5.00 -6.98 0.06
C PRO A 12 4.73 -8.02 1.16
N HIS A 13 3.91 -9.03 0.84
CA HIS A 13 3.52 -10.10 1.77
C HIS A 13 2.96 -9.52 3.08
N HIS A 14 2.11 -8.50 2.97
CA HIS A 14 1.67 -7.70 4.11
C HIS A 14 0.92 -8.54 5.16
N ASN A 15 -0.02 -9.38 4.74
CA ASN A 15 -0.67 -10.40 5.58
C ASN A 15 0.25 -11.46 6.20
N GLN A 16 1.54 -11.50 5.84
CA GLN A 16 2.54 -12.34 6.50
C GLN A 16 3.57 -11.49 7.26
N PHE A 17 4.82 -11.44 6.79
CA PHE A 17 5.91 -10.79 7.48
C PHE A 17 5.99 -9.28 7.20
N GLY A 18 5.43 -8.81 6.08
CA GLY A 18 5.54 -7.41 5.65
C GLY A 18 4.94 -6.42 6.66
N ARG A 19 3.81 -6.78 7.31
CA ARG A 19 3.14 -5.91 8.28
C ARG A 19 3.98 -5.61 9.52
N ALA A 20 4.90 -6.49 9.91
CA ALA A 20 5.78 -6.28 11.06
C ALA A 20 6.69 -5.05 10.88
N TRP A 21 7.02 -4.68 9.63
CA TRP A 21 7.90 -3.55 9.32
C TRP A 21 7.18 -2.20 9.33
N ALA A 22 5.84 -2.19 9.23
CA ALA A 22 5.06 -0.97 9.05
C ALA A 22 5.26 0.04 10.19
N GLY A 23 5.35 -0.42 11.44
CA GLY A 23 5.57 0.45 12.59
C GLY A 23 6.90 1.22 12.52
N GLN A 24 8.00 0.48 12.30
CA GLN A 24 9.34 1.07 12.18
C GLN A 24 9.45 1.97 10.94
N LEU A 25 8.95 1.51 9.79
CA LEU A 25 9.03 2.27 8.54
C LEU A 25 8.24 3.57 8.59
N ARG A 26 7.09 3.61 9.30
CA ARG A 26 6.33 4.86 9.52
C ARG A 26 7.13 5.90 10.30
N GLN A 27 7.98 5.47 11.22
CA GLN A 27 8.84 6.38 11.99
C GLN A 27 10.03 6.86 11.16
N MET A 28 10.63 5.97 10.36
CA MET A 28 11.78 6.29 9.52
C MET A 28 11.40 7.11 8.27
N LEU A 29 10.19 6.95 7.77
CA LEU A 29 9.67 7.56 6.55
C LEU A 29 8.33 8.28 6.83
N PRO A 30 8.31 9.29 7.70
CA PRO A 30 7.06 9.89 8.20
C PRO A 30 6.22 10.56 7.09
N GLU A 31 6.89 11.06 6.05
CA GLU A 31 6.24 11.71 4.91
C GLU A 31 5.85 10.74 3.79
N ALA A 32 6.37 9.49 3.82
CA ALA A 32 6.11 8.52 2.78
C ALA A 32 4.77 7.81 2.98
N ILE A 33 4.17 7.41 1.88
CA ILE A 33 3.00 6.54 1.88
C ILE A 33 3.53 5.10 1.91
N LEU A 34 3.15 4.34 2.94
CA LEU A 34 3.45 2.91 2.96
C LEU A 34 2.28 2.14 2.37
N LEU A 35 2.57 1.32 1.36
CA LEU A 35 1.61 0.47 0.66
C LEU A 35 1.86 -0.98 1.06
N GLY A 36 1.12 -1.47 2.05
CA GLY A 36 1.05 -2.88 2.37
C GLY A 36 0.27 -3.61 1.29
N ILE A 37 0.87 -4.61 0.65
CA ILE A 37 0.19 -5.44 -0.35
C ILE A 37 0.27 -6.88 0.10
N ASP A 38 -0.90 -7.49 0.32
CA ASP A 38 -1.02 -8.90 0.67
C ASP A 38 -0.48 -9.81 -0.44
N GLU A 39 -0.18 -11.05 -0.07
CA GLU A 39 0.07 -12.07 -1.07
C GLU A 39 -1.10 -12.22 -2.05
N GLN A 40 -0.76 -12.60 -3.28
CA GLN A 40 -1.74 -12.80 -4.36
C GLN A 40 -2.66 -11.58 -4.59
N THR A 41 -2.16 -10.38 -4.28
CA THR A 41 -2.89 -9.12 -4.34
C THR A 41 -2.07 -8.09 -5.09
N GLY A 42 -2.74 -7.19 -5.81
CA GLY A 42 -2.11 -6.09 -6.51
C GLY A 42 -3.04 -4.89 -6.62
N MET A 43 -2.44 -3.71 -6.80
CA MET A 43 -3.15 -2.48 -7.16
C MET A 43 -2.76 -2.06 -8.57
N VAL A 44 -3.76 -1.69 -9.37
CA VAL A 44 -3.54 -1.24 -10.75
C VAL A 44 -4.23 0.11 -10.92
N ASN A 45 -3.48 1.08 -11.44
CA ASN A 45 -4.00 2.33 -11.94
C ASN A 45 -4.04 2.24 -13.46
N ALA A 46 -5.24 2.13 -14.02
CA ALA A 46 -5.43 2.03 -15.46
C ALA A 46 -5.37 3.41 -16.13
N GLU A 47 -5.99 4.42 -15.50
CA GLU A 47 -6.04 5.80 -15.98
C GLU A 47 -6.17 6.78 -14.80
N GLY A 48 -5.41 7.88 -14.83
CA GLY A 48 -5.51 8.97 -13.85
C GLY A 48 -4.86 8.66 -12.51
N ASN A 49 -5.57 8.94 -11.40
CA ASN A 49 -5.01 8.93 -10.05
C ASN A 49 -5.65 7.86 -9.15
N GLU A 50 -6.52 7.02 -9.71
CA GLU A 50 -7.30 6.05 -8.98
C GLU A 50 -6.74 4.64 -9.13
N TRP A 51 -6.52 3.98 -8.01
CA TRP A 51 -5.98 2.63 -7.93
C TRP A 51 -7.10 1.66 -7.61
N GLY A 52 -7.25 0.62 -8.43
CA GLY A 52 -8.15 -0.51 -8.15
C GLY A 52 -7.40 -1.67 -7.51
N VAL A 53 -8.01 -2.34 -6.54
CA VAL A 53 -7.45 -3.53 -5.89
C VAL A 53 -7.94 -4.82 -6.57
N TYR A 54 -7.01 -5.71 -6.86
CA TYR A 54 -7.23 -7.00 -7.51
C TYR A 54 -6.55 -8.12 -6.72
N GLY A 55 -7.06 -9.35 -6.86
CA GLY A 55 -6.47 -10.52 -6.23
C GLY A 55 -7.30 -11.10 -5.08
N GLY A 56 -6.61 -11.76 -4.13
CA GLY A 56 -7.21 -12.53 -3.04
C GLY A 56 -7.18 -11.88 -1.65
N GLY A 57 -6.44 -10.79 -1.46
CA GLY A 57 -6.29 -10.08 -0.18
C GLY A 57 -6.59 -8.59 -0.31
N GLU A 58 -5.94 -7.78 0.54
CA GLU A 58 -6.12 -6.33 0.60
C GLU A 58 -4.85 -5.52 0.30
N VAL A 59 -5.04 -4.24 0.00
CA VAL A 59 -4.00 -3.22 0.02
C VAL A 59 -4.23 -2.32 1.22
N THR A 60 -3.24 -2.23 2.11
CA THR A 60 -3.26 -1.36 3.29
C THR A 60 -2.44 -0.10 3.06
N LEU A 61 -3.05 1.07 3.20
CA LEU A 61 -2.39 2.36 3.12
C LEU A 61 -2.08 2.90 4.53
N TYR A 62 -0.81 3.24 4.77
CA TYR A 62 -0.38 3.98 5.96
C TYR A 62 0.05 5.39 5.58
N ARG A 63 -0.58 6.41 6.18
CA ARG A 63 -0.24 7.83 5.93
C ARG A 63 -0.69 8.72 7.09
N SER A 64 0.17 9.64 7.52
CA SER A 64 -0.19 10.72 8.47
C SER A 64 -0.97 10.24 9.72
N GLY A 65 -0.58 9.12 10.30
CA GLY A 65 -1.29 8.53 11.45
C GLY A 65 -2.38 7.53 11.09
N SER A 66 -2.98 7.64 9.90
CA SER A 66 -4.06 6.76 9.42
C SER A 66 -3.56 5.41 8.90
N THR A 67 -4.45 4.42 8.95
CA THR A 67 -4.28 3.09 8.37
C THR A 67 -5.62 2.64 7.81
N VAL A 68 -5.69 2.43 6.49
CA VAL A 68 -6.93 2.09 5.78
C VAL A 68 -6.65 0.89 4.88
N GLY A 69 -7.49 -0.14 4.96
CA GLY A 69 -7.46 -1.30 4.06
C GLY A 69 -8.46 -1.16 2.93
N TYR A 70 -8.10 -1.66 1.74
CA TYR A 70 -8.95 -1.73 0.56
C TYR A 70 -8.91 -3.17 0.01
N GLY A 71 -10.06 -3.82 -0.02
CA GLY A 71 -10.24 -5.16 -0.55
C GLY A 71 -10.49 -5.20 -2.05
N ARG A 72 -10.59 -6.41 -2.59
CA ARG A 72 -10.86 -6.65 -4.02
C ARG A 72 -12.05 -5.85 -4.54
N GLY A 73 -11.85 -5.16 -5.66
CA GLY A 73 -12.89 -4.38 -6.34
C GLY A 73 -13.06 -2.97 -5.78
N GLU A 74 -12.52 -2.67 -4.61
CA GLU A 74 -12.46 -1.32 -4.09
C GLU A 74 -11.42 -0.48 -4.83
N ARG A 75 -11.62 0.84 -4.77
CA ARG A 75 -10.82 1.84 -5.46
C ARG A 75 -10.46 2.96 -4.50
N PHE A 76 -9.26 3.51 -4.65
CA PHE A 76 -8.76 4.53 -3.75
C PHE A 76 -7.78 5.50 -4.43
N THR A 77 -7.64 6.66 -3.81
CA THR A 77 -6.68 7.72 -4.18
C THR A 77 -5.84 8.09 -2.96
N PHE A 78 -4.63 8.60 -3.19
CA PHE A 78 -3.74 9.07 -2.14
C PHE A 78 -2.73 10.10 -2.66
#